data_AF-A0A1W0WST3-F1
#
_entry.id   AF-A0A1W0WST3-F1
#
_cell.length_a   1.000
_cell.length_b   1.000
_cell.length_c   1.000
_cell.angle_alpha   90.00
_cell.angle_beta   90.00
_cell.angle_gamma   90.00
#
_symmetry.space_group_name_H-M   'P 1'
#
loop_
_entity.id
_entity.type
_entity.pdbx_description
1 polymer ?
#
loop_
_entity_poly.entity_id
_entity_poly.type
_entity_poly.pdbx_seq_one_letter_code
_entity_poly.pdbx_strand_id
1 'polypeptide(L)'
;MKLPPRSPKERLVSMQLIHCTYLQAGMICSAGAFFSYFVVLGPCGFWPSRVIGLRDDWENASIQGLQDSYGQEWNYSQRMMLQRTFDAAYFAGVVIFQWFDLICRKVRRNSVFRKGMLNQFMNFALFFETAVTAFCIYVPGLNYALSLNVIRFVWWLPVLPCAVYFFVFDELRRYMIRRYPGGWMERQFLF
;
A
#
# COMPACT_ATOMS: atom_id res chain seq x y z
N MET A 1 23.82 -7.09 27.13
CA MET A 1 24.01 -8.27 26.25
C MET A 1 23.74 -9.51 27.08
N LYS A 2 22.54 -10.12 26.96
CA LYS A 2 22.10 -11.26 27.80
C LYS A 2 21.72 -12.50 26.97
N LEU A 3 21.83 -12.43 25.65
CA LEU A 3 21.44 -13.49 24.73
C LEU A 3 22.71 -14.17 24.20
N PRO A 4 22.71 -15.51 24.04
CA PRO A 4 23.83 -16.23 23.43
C PRO A 4 24.01 -15.82 21.97
N PRO A 5 25.21 -16.03 21.39
CA PRO A 5 25.45 -15.78 19.98
C PRO A 5 24.52 -16.64 19.10
N ARG A 6 24.04 -16.04 18.01
CA ARG A 6 23.08 -16.66 17.08
C ARG A 6 23.66 -17.96 16.48
N SER A 7 22.83 -18.98 16.34
CA SER A 7 23.24 -20.22 15.68
C SER A 7 23.50 -20.01 14.17
N PRO A 8 24.48 -20.70 13.55
CA PRO A 8 24.74 -20.59 12.11
C PRO A 8 23.57 -21.09 11.23
N LYS A 9 22.67 -21.90 11.81
CA LYS A 9 21.48 -22.43 11.13
C LYS A 9 20.35 -21.41 11.04
N GLU A 10 20.35 -20.39 11.90
CA GLU A 10 19.39 -19.29 11.85
C GLU A 10 19.77 -18.29 10.75
N ARG A 11 18.93 -18.26 9.70
CA ARG A 11 19.10 -17.37 8.55
C ARG A 11 18.57 -15.97 8.88
N LEU A 12 19.12 -14.96 8.19
CA LEU A 12 18.61 -13.58 8.27
C LEU A 12 17.21 -13.45 7.65
N VAL A 13 16.99 -14.17 6.54
CA VAL A 13 15.69 -14.29 5.88
C VAL A 13 15.16 -15.69 6.14
N SER A 14 14.18 -15.80 7.04
CA SER A 14 13.49 -17.05 7.33
C SER A 14 12.20 -17.16 6.51
N MET A 15 11.65 -18.36 6.40
CA MET A 15 10.33 -18.54 5.78
C MET A 15 9.23 -17.80 6.55
N GLN A 16 9.37 -17.64 7.87
CA GLN A 16 8.42 -16.88 8.69
C GLN A 16 8.38 -15.40 8.29
N LEU A 17 9.56 -14.82 7.99
CA LEU A 17 9.67 -13.46 7.45
C LEU A 17 8.92 -13.37 6.12
N ILE A 18 9.19 -14.30 5.19
CA ILE A 18 8.55 -14.32 3.86
C ILE A 18 7.04 -14.45 3.96
N HIS A 19 6.52 -15.38 4.78
CA HIS A 19 5.09 -15.54 4.97
C HIS A 19 4.44 -14.27 5.54
N CYS A 20 5.07 -13.61 6.52
CA CYS A 20 4.52 -12.39 7.11
C CYS A 20 4.61 -11.17 6.17
N THR A 21 5.71 -11.01 5.43
CA THR A 21 5.87 -9.87 4.54
C THR A 21 5.07 -10.02 3.25
N TYR A 22 5.18 -11.14 2.56
CA TYR A 22 4.54 -11.32 1.25
C TYR A 22 3.07 -11.67 1.36
N LEU A 23 2.71 -12.67 2.18
CA LEU A 23 1.33 -13.18 2.21
C LEU A 23 0.41 -12.36 3.12
N GLN A 24 0.93 -11.73 4.18
CA GLN A 24 0.11 -10.91 5.07
C GLN A 24 0.18 -9.44 4.70
N ALA A 25 1.34 -8.80 4.90
CA ALA A 25 1.48 -7.37 4.64
C ALA A 25 1.28 -7.02 3.16
N GLY A 26 1.92 -7.77 2.26
CA GLY A 26 1.82 -7.56 0.81
C GLY A 26 0.40 -7.69 0.29
N MET A 27 -0.30 -8.77 0.65
CA MET A 27 -1.70 -8.98 0.22
C MET A 27 -2.65 -7.90 0.73
N ILE A 28 -2.49 -7.44 1.99
CA ILE A 28 -3.35 -6.37 2.53
C ILE A 28 -3.02 -5.03 1.85
N CYS A 29 -1.75 -4.75 1.59
CA CYS A 29 -1.31 -3.58 0.82
C CYS A 29 -1.93 -3.58 -0.58
N SER A 30 -1.80 -4.69 -1.31
CA SER A 30 -2.37 -4.85 -2.65
C SER A 30 -3.88 -4.67 -2.63
N ALA A 31 -4.59 -5.26 -1.67
CA ALA A 31 -6.04 -5.10 -1.54
C ALA A 31 -6.43 -3.62 -1.30
N GLY A 32 -5.71 -2.91 -0.43
CA GLY A 32 -5.95 -1.48 -0.19
C GLY A 32 -5.65 -0.62 -1.41
N ALA A 33 -4.59 -0.91 -2.14
CA ALA A 33 -4.22 -0.17 -3.34
C ALA A 33 -5.20 -0.43 -4.51
N PHE A 34 -5.67 -1.68 -4.69
CA PHE A 34 -6.78 -1.98 -5.61
C PHE A 34 -8.09 -1.31 -5.19
N PHE A 35 -8.33 -1.16 -3.89
CA PHE A 35 -9.49 -0.41 -3.43
C PHE A 35 -9.42 1.06 -3.83
N SER A 36 -8.27 1.73 -3.67
CA SER A 36 -8.06 3.10 -4.19
C SER A 36 -8.34 3.21 -5.68
N TYR A 37 -7.88 2.23 -6.46
CA TYR A 37 -8.14 2.18 -7.91
C TYR A 37 -9.64 2.21 -8.22
N PHE A 38 -10.46 1.38 -7.56
CA PHE A 38 -11.92 1.39 -7.78
C PHE A 38 -12.61 2.64 -7.24
N VAL A 39 -12.13 3.21 -6.13
CA VAL A 39 -12.66 4.46 -5.57
C VAL A 39 -12.44 5.66 -6.51
N VAL A 40 -11.34 5.66 -7.27
CA VAL A 40 -11.09 6.69 -8.29
C VAL A 40 -11.97 6.49 -9.52
N LEU A 41 -12.15 5.24 -9.96
CA LEU A 41 -12.94 4.92 -11.16
C LEU A 41 -14.45 5.09 -10.98
N GLY A 42 -14.98 4.83 -9.78
CA GLY A 42 -16.42 4.89 -9.50
C GLY A 42 -17.07 6.23 -9.84
N PRO A 43 -16.56 7.37 -9.34
CA PRO A 43 -17.06 8.70 -9.70
C PRO A 43 -16.96 9.03 -11.19
N CYS A 44 -16.03 8.39 -11.92
CA CYS A 44 -15.84 8.55 -13.35
C CYS A 44 -16.73 7.59 -14.19
N GLY A 45 -17.65 6.84 -13.58
CA GLY A 45 -18.60 5.99 -14.30
C GLY A 45 -18.12 4.58 -14.63
N PHE A 46 -16.89 4.23 -14.24
CA PHE A 46 -16.32 2.90 -14.43
C PHE A 46 -16.49 2.06 -13.17
N TRP A 47 -17.65 1.41 -13.05
CA TRP A 47 -17.91 0.48 -11.97
C TRP A 47 -17.05 -0.79 -12.10
N PRO A 48 -16.72 -1.49 -10.99
CA PRO A 48 -15.89 -2.69 -11.03
C PRO A 48 -16.38 -3.76 -12.02
N SER A 49 -17.70 -3.90 -12.21
CA SER A 49 -18.29 -4.83 -13.18
C SER A 49 -17.97 -4.49 -14.63
N ARG A 50 -17.91 -3.20 -14.98
CA ARG A 50 -17.60 -2.71 -16.34
C ARG A 50 -16.11 -2.76 -16.64
N VAL A 51 -15.25 -2.66 -15.62
CA VAL A 51 -13.78 -2.64 -15.77
C VAL A 51 -13.23 -4.02 -16.14
N ILE A 52 -13.88 -5.10 -15.70
CA ILE A 52 -13.44 -6.47 -16.01
C ILE A 52 -13.59 -6.74 -17.51
N GLY A 53 -12.48 -7.08 -18.17
CA GLY A 53 -12.45 -7.35 -19.61
C GLY A 53 -12.40 -6.11 -20.50
N LEU A 54 -12.32 -4.90 -19.93
CA LEU A 54 -12.32 -3.64 -20.68
C LEU A 54 -10.95 -3.29 -21.30
N ARG A 55 -9.89 -4.05 -21.00
CA ARG A 55 -8.51 -3.67 -21.33
C ARG A 55 -8.28 -3.45 -22.83
N ASP A 56 -8.75 -4.38 -23.67
CA ASP A 56 -8.52 -4.33 -25.11
C ASP A 56 -9.20 -3.09 -25.72
N ASP A 57 -10.45 -2.82 -25.32
CA ASP A 57 -11.17 -1.62 -25.74
C ASP A 57 -10.52 -0.36 -25.17
N TRP A 58 -10.09 -0.38 -23.90
CA TRP A 58 -9.47 0.75 -23.18
C TRP A 58 -8.19 1.24 -23.82
N GLU A 59 -7.30 0.32 -24.20
CA GLU A 59 -5.99 0.61 -24.80
C GLU A 59 -6.09 0.90 -26.32
N ASN A 60 -7.20 0.56 -26.97
CA ASN A 60 -7.38 0.78 -28.40
C ASN A 60 -7.57 2.27 -28.74
N ALA A 61 -6.59 2.85 -29.43
CA ALA A 61 -6.58 4.24 -29.87
C ALA A 61 -7.59 4.56 -30.98
N SER A 62 -8.09 3.56 -31.71
CA SER A 62 -9.10 3.74 -32.75
C SER A 62 -10.51 3.99 -32.19
N ILE A 63 -10.76 3.59 -30.94
CA ILE A 63 -12.05 3.79 -30.27
C ILE A 63 -12.06 5.16 -29.58
N GLN A 64 -12.87 6.09 -30.07
CA GLN A 64 -13.04 7.42 -29.46
C GLN A 64 -14.34 7.56 -28.64
N GLY A 65 -15.29 6.62 -28.76
CA GLY A 65 -16.57 6.68 -28.06
C GLY A 65 -16.76 5.51 -27.10
N LEU A 66 -15.83 5.29 -26.15
CA LEU A 66 -16.00 4.19 -25.19
C LEU A 66 -17.09 4.57 -24.17
N GLN A 67 -18.18 3.79 -24.13
CA GLN A 67 -19.25 4.02 -23.15
C GLN A 67 -18.89 3.50 -21.76
N ASP A 68 -19.03 4.39 -20.78
CA ASP A 68 -19.01 4.06 -19.35
C ASP A 68 -20.36 3.49 -18.88
N SER A 69 -20.51 3.26 -17.58
CA SER A 69 -21.76 2.67 -17.04
C SER A 69 -22.86 3.71 -16.80
N TYR A 70 -22.55 5.01 -16.91
CA TYR A 70 -23.53 6.10 -16.90
C TYR A 70 -24.01 6.45 -18.31
N GLY A 71 -23.45 5.82 -19.35
CA GLY A 71 -23.77 6.08 -20.76
C GLY A 71 -22.99 7.26 -21.35
N GLN A 72 -21.93 7.74 -20.70
CA GLN A 72 -21.05 8.79 -21.24
C GLN A 72 -20.00 8.18 -22.16
N GLU A 73 -19.65 8.90 -23.23
CA GLU A 73 -18.62 8.49 -24.17
C GLU A 73 -17.26 9.11 -23.80
N TRP A 74 -16.23 8.27 -23.75
CA TRP A 74 -14.87 8.64 -23.39
C TRP A 74 -13.91 8.52 -24.57
N ASN A 75 -13.24 9.63 -24.90
CA ASN A 75 -12.16 9.67 -25.88
C ASN A 75 -10.91 8.94 -25.38
N TYR A 76 -10.04 8.50 -26.29
CA TYR A 76 -8.78 7.83 -25.93
C TYR A 76 -7.90 8.68 -25.00
N SER A 77 -7.78 9.98 -25.28
CA SER A 77 -6.98 10.90 -24.46
C SER A 77 -7.53 11.05 -23.03
N GLN A 78 -8.86 11.07 -22.87
CA GLN A 78 -9.52 11.16 -21.56
C GLN A 78 -9.32 9.87 -20.76
N ARG A 79 -9.39 8.70 -21.42
CA ARG A 79 -9.12 7.40 -20.79
C ARG A 79 -7.68 7.29 -20.32
N MET A 80 -6.71 7.67 -21.15
CA MET A 80 -5.30 7.70 -20.76
C MET A 80 -5.05 8.69 -19.62
N MET A 81 -5.73 9.84 -19.62
CA MET A 81 -5.66 10.77 -18.49
C MET A 81 -6.23 10.13 -17.21
N LEU A 82 -7.40 9.49 -17.28
CA LEU A 82 -7.98 8.80 -16.13
C LEU A 82 -7.06 7.69 -15.60
N GLN A 83 -6.41 6.95 -16.51
CA GLN A 83 -5.43 5.92 -16.18
C GLN A 83 -4.26 6.42 -15.34
N ARG A 84 -3.61 7.47 -15.82
CA ARG A 84 -2.53 8.13 -15.06
C ARG A 84 -3.00 8.63 -13.69
N THR A 85 -4.29 8.87 -13.52
CA THR A 85 -4.84 9.41 -12.27
C THR A 85 -5.13 8.30 -11.25
N PHE A 86 -5.67 7.16 -11.68
CA PHE A 86 -5.79 6.00 -10.78
C PHE A 86 -4.44 5.36 -10.47
N ASP A 87 -3.47 5.41 -11.40
CA ASP A 87 -2.10 4.93 -11.15
C ASP A 87 -1.40 5.79 -10.09
N ALA A 88 -1.59 7.11 -10.13
CA ALA A 88 -1.11 8.04 -9.12
C ALA A 88 -1.79 7.82 -7.75
N ALA A 89 -3.10 7.54 -7.73
CA ALA A 89 -3.80 7.20 -6.49
C ALA A 89 -3.35 5.85 -5.91
N TYR A 90 -3.08 4.85 -6.76
CA TYR A 90 -2.49 3.58 -6.36
C TYR A 90 -1.11 3.79 -5.74
N PHE A 91 -0.25 4.56 -6.40
CA PHE A 91 1.09 4.90 -5.92
C PHE A 91 1.06 5.62 -4.56
N ALA A 92 0.28 6.69 -4.43
CA ALA A 92 0.11 7.39 -3.16
C ALA A 92 -0.46 6.48 -2.06
N GLY A 93 -1.40 5.60 -2.42
CA GLY A 93 -1.98 4.62 -1.52
C GLY A 93 -0.96 3.64 -0.95
N VAL A 94 -0.07 3.11 -1.80
CA VAL A 94 1.03 2.23 -1.36
C VAL A 94 1.92 2.94 -0.36
N VAL A 95 2.28 4.21 -0.60
CA VAL A 95 3.13 5.00 0.31
C VAL A 95 2.48 5.17 1.69
N ILE A 96 1.18 5.48 1.73
CA ILE A 96 0.45 5.59 3.00
C ILE A 96 0.43 4.25 3.76
N PHE A 97 0.27 3.14 3.03
CA PHE A 97 0.37 1.82 3.65
C PHE A 97 1.76 1.57 4.25
N GLN A 98 2.82 2.00 3.55
CA GLN A 98 4.21 1.88 4.04
C GLN A 98 4.45 2.61 5.35
N TRP A 99 3.71 3.69 5.65
CA TRP A 99 3.82 4.35 6.96
C TRP A 99 3.53 3.38 8.10
N PHE A 100 2.46 2.59 7.95
CA PHE A 100 2.04 1.61 8.94
C PHE A 100 2.95 0.37 8.93
N ASP A 101 3.41 -0.08 7.75
CA ASP A 101 4.40 -1.17 7.70
C ASP A 101 5.70 -0.76 8.41
N LEU A 102 6.25 0.43 8.17
CA LEU A 102 7.46 0.89 8.84
C LEU A 102 7.32 0.91 10.37
N ILE A 103 6.18 1.41 10.87
CA ILE A 103 5.88 1.43 12.31
C ILE A 103 5.82 -0.01 12.87
N CYS A 104 5.20 -0.94 12.14
CA CYS A 104 5.09 -2.34 12.50
C CYS A 104 6.47 -3.06 12.49
N ARG A 105 7.32 -2.80 11.49
CA ARG A 105 8.65 -3.42 11.37
C ARG A 105 9.65 -2.92 12.40
N LYS A 106 9.42 -1.76 13.02
CA LYS A 106 10.26 -1.23 14.11
C LYS A 106 10.41 -2.21 15.28
N VAL A 107 9.37 -3.00 15.55
CA VAL A 107 9.33 -3.88 16.74
C VAL A 107 8.83 -5.27 16.39
N ARG A 108 9.67 -6.27 16.66
CA ARG A 108 9.36 -7.69 16.38
C ARG A 108 8.51 -8.35 17.47
N ARG A 109 8.76 -8.04 18.75
CA ARG A 109 8.08 -8.69 19.91
C ARG A 109 7.35 -7.71 20.85
N ASN A 110 7.98 -6.59 21.18
CA ASN A 110 7.41 -5.59 22.08
C ASN A 110 6.30 -4.77 21.39
N SER A 111 5.47 -4.10 22.18
CA SER A 111 4.43 -3.23 21.64
C SER A 111 5.05 -1.95 21.09
N VAL A 112 4.50 -1.42 20.00
CA VAL A 112 4.86 -0.10 19.49
C VAL A 112 4.65 0.96 20.57
N PHE A 113 3.54 0.89 21.33
CA PHE A 113 3.22 1.82 22.40
C PHE A 113 4.21 1.78 23.56
N ARG A 114 4.75 0.59 23.87
CA ARG A 114 5.72 0.44 24.96
C ARG A 114 7.12 0.92 24.57
N LYS A 115 7.49 0.84 23.28
CA LYS A 115 8.80 1.30 22.80
C LYS A 115 8.81 2.79 22.42
N GLY A 116 7.68 3.33 21.99
CA GLY A 116 7.53 4.72 21.56
C GLY A 116 8.18 5.03 20.20
N MET A 117 7.96 6.26 19.71
CA MET A 117 8.44 6.77 18.41
C MET A 117 9.68 7.68 18.51
N LEU A 118 10.62 7.36 19.39
CA LEU A 118 11.81 8.20 19.63
C LEU A 118 12.90 8.14 18.54
N ASN A 119 12.73 7.35 17.48
CA ASN A 119 13.74 7.25 16.43
C ASN A 119 13.56 8.42 15.44
N GLN A 120 14.35 9.46 15.60
CA GLN A 120 14.28 10.67 14.76
C GLN A 120 14.54 10.38 13.27
N PHE A 121 15.48 9.49 12.95
CA PHE A 121 15.78 9.13 11.56
C PHE A 121 14.58 8.43 10.89
N MET A 122 13.90 7.54 11.62
CA MET A 122 12.69 6.88 11.12
C MET A 122 11.54 7.86 10.90
N ASN A 123 11.34 8.81 11.83
CA ASN A 123 10.31 9.83 11.70
C ASN A 123 10.61 10.79 10.54
N PHE A 124 11.88 11.14 10.34
CA PHE A 124 12.34 11.90 9.19
C PHE A 124 12.10 11.14 7.87
N ALA A 125 12.40 9.83 7.84
CA ALA A 125 12.16 9.00 6.66
C ALA A 125 10.68 8.98 6.25
N LEU A 126 9.74 8.89 7.19
CA LEU A 126 8.30 8.97 6.92
C LEU A 126 7.90 10.30 6.27
N PHE A 127 8.40 11.41 6.82
CA PHE A 127 8.14 12.73 6.26
C PHE A 127 8.77 12.88 4.87
N PHE A 128 10.01 12.45 4.71
CA PHE A 128 10.75 12.51 3.45
C PHE A 128 10.09 11.68 2.36
N GLU A 129 9.67 10.45 2.66
CA GLU A 129 8.94 9.58 1.73
C GLU A 129 7.65 10.24 1.24
N THR A 130 6.89 10.84 2.16
CA THR A 130 5.66 11.59 1.83
C THR A 130 5.95 12.80 0.95
N ALA A 131 7.02 13.54 1.28
CA ALA A 131 7.44 14.71 0.52
C ALA A 131 7.89 14.35 -0.90
N VAL A 132 8.66 13.27 -1.07
CA VAL A 132 9.08 12.76 -2.39
C VAL A 132 7.86 12.31 -3.19
N THR A 133 6.91 11.62 -2.56
CA THR A 133 5.68 11.17 -3.23
C THR A 133 4.84 12.35 -3.71
N ALA A 134 4.67 13.37 -2.86
CA ALA A 134 4.00 14.61 -3.24
C ALA A 134 4.77 15.34 -4.36
N PHE A 135 6.10 15.38 -4.29
CA PHE A 135 6.94 15.97 -5.32
C PHE A 135 6.78 15.26 -6.68
N CYS A 136 6.75 13.93 -6.70
CA CYS A 136 6.52 13.15 -7.92
C CYS A 136 5.15 13.40 -8.56
N ILE A 137 4.10 13.58 -7.75
CA ILE A 137 2.72 13.74 -8.23
C ILE A 137 2.43 15.18 -8.68
N TYR A 138 2.87 16.17 -7.90
CA TYR A 138 2.43 17.57 -8.07
C TYR A 138 3.41 18.44 -8.87
N VAL A 139 4.65 18.02 -9.09
CA VAL A 139 5.62 18.84 -9.84
C VAL A 139 5.48 18.64 -11.34
N PRO A 140 5.30 19.73 -12.12
CA PRO A 140 5.22 19.65 -13.57
C PRO A 140 6.56 19.17 -14.15
N GLY A 141 6.51 18.27 -15.13
CA GLY A 141 7.68 17.59 -15.72
C GLY A 141 7.88 16.17 -15.18
N LEU A 142 7.94 16.00 -13.86
CA LEU A 142 8.01 14.67 -13.22
C LEU A 142 6.73 13.88 -13.41
N ASN A 143 5.59 14.56 -13.28
CA ASN A 143 4.26 14.04 -13.57
C ASN A 143 4.19 13.44 -14.99
N TYR A 144 4.81 14.09 -15.98
CA TYR A 144 4.87 13.59 -17.35
C TYR A 144 5.84 12.40 -17.50
N ALA A 145 7.03 12.50 -16.91
CA ALA A 145 8.03 11.43 -16.94
C ALA A 145 7.56 10.13 -16.25
N LEU A 146 6.84 10.25 -15.15
CA LEU A 146 6.30 9.12 -14.37
C LEU A 146 4.89 8.71 -14.83
N SER A 147 4.29 9.43 -15.79
CA SER A 147 2.91 9.20 -16.23
C SER A 147 1.90 9.22 -15.07
N LEU A 148 2.06 10.12 -14.10
CA LEU A 148 1.21 10.21 -12.92
C LEU A 148 0.43 11.52 -12.95
N ASN A 149 -0.90 11.51 -12.99
CA ASN A 149 -1.65 12.77 -12.96
C ASN A 149 -1.79 13.37 -11.56
N VAL A 150 -2.04 14.68 -11.52
CA VAL A 150 -2.32 15.40 -10.27
C VAL A 150 -3.60 14.86 -9.65
N ILE A 151 -3.50 14.34 -8.43
CA ILE A 151 -4.65 13.77 -7.70
C ILE A 151 -5.11 14.71 -6.58
N ARG A 152 -6.41 14.65 -6.28
CA ARG A 152 -7.00 15.35 -5.13
C ARG A 152 -6.56 14.67 -3.83
N PHE A 153 -6.42 15.45 -2.76
CA PHE A 153 -6.06 14.92 -1.44
C PHE A 153 -6.99 13.80 -0.95
N VAL A 154 -8.29 13.87 -1.29
CA VAL A 154 -9.29 12.84 -0.94
C VAL A 154 -8.88 11.45 -1.45
N TRP A 155 -8.13 11.37 -2.56
CA TRP A 155 -7.75 10.10 -3.19
C TRP A 155 -6.53 9.44 -2.54
N TRP A 156 -5.91 10.11 -1.56
CA TRP A 156 -4.88 9.54 -0.69
C TRP A 156 -5.53 8.66 0.40
N LEU A 157 -6.68 9.07 0.91
CA LEU A 157 -7.33 8.46 2.06
C LEU A 157 -7.88 7.02 1.89
N PRO A 158 -8.24 6.50 0.69
CA PRO A 158 -8.92 5.21 0.60
C PRO A 158 -8.11 4.01 1.11
N VAL A 159 -6.78 4.07 1.16
CA VAL A 159 -5.93 2.99 1.71
C VAL A 159 -5.89 2.99 3.24
N LEU A 160 -6.21 4.11 3.89
CA LEU A 160 -6.09 4.25 5.35
C LEU A 160 -6.84 3.16 6.14
N PRO A 161 -8.09 2.78 5.82
CA PRO A 161 -8.77 1.70 6.54
C PRO A 161 -8.02 0.38 6.47
N CYS A 162 -7.47 0.02 5.31
CA CYS A 162 -6.66 -1.21 5.14
C CYS A 162 -5.34 -1.13 5.92
N ALA A 163 -4.72 0.04 5.95
CA ALA A 163 -3.47 0.26 6.69
C ALA A 163 -3.67 0.22 8.22
N VAL A 164 -4.78 0.81 8.71
CA VAL A 164 -5.17 0.72 10.13
C VAL A 164 -5.52 -0.71 10.51
N TYR A 165 -6.25 -1.43 9.66
CA TYR A 165 -6.52 -2.86 9.86
C TYR A 165 -5.22 -3.66 9.98
N PHE A 166 -4.26 -3.44 9.09
CA PHE A 166 -2.95 -4.09 9.14
C PHE A 166 -2.21 -3.78 10.45
N PHE A 167 -2.21 -2.52 10.89
CA PHE A 167 -1.58 -2.13 12.14
C PHE A 167 -2.19 -2.83 13.36
N VAL A 168 -3.52 -2.90 13.43
CA VAL A 168 -4.23 -3.60 14.50
C VAL A 168 -3.92 -5.10 14.46
N PHE A 169 -3.97 -5.71 13.28
CA PHE A 169 -3.64 -7.12 13.08
C PHE A 169 -2.23 -7.45 13.58
N ASP A 170 -1.24 -6.64 13.22
CA ASP A 170 0.14 -6.87 13.60
C ASP A 170 0.40 -6.61 15.10
N GLU A 171 -0.29 -5.63 15.71
CA GLU A 171 -0.21 -5.42 17.16
C GLU A 171 -0.88 -6.54 17.95
N LEU A 172 -2.00 -7.09 17.46
CA LEU A 172 -2.65 -8.27 18.04
C LEU A 172 -1.75 -9.51 17.93
N ARG A 173 -1.11 -9.74 16.78
CA ARG A 173 -0.11 -10.80 16.59
C ARG A 173 1.01 -10.69 17.63
N ARG A 174 1.58 -9.50 17.80
CA ARG A 174 2.61 -9.25 18.83
C ARG A 174 2.08 -9.44 20.25
N TYR A 175 0.85 -9.03 20.53
CA TYR A 175 0.21 -9.24 21.83
C TYR A 175 0.08 -10.74 22.17
N MET A 176 -0.35 -11.56 21.20
CA MET A 176 -0.44 -13.01 21.37
C MET A 176 0.93 -13.66 21.63
N ILE A 177 1.98 -13.23 20.92
CA ILE A 177 3.36 -13.71 21.13
C ILE A 177 3.87 -13.36 22.54
N ARG A 178 3.45 -12.21 23.09
CA ARG A 178 3.81 -11.82 24.46
C ARG A 178 3.05 -12.61 25.52
N ARG A 179 1.78 -12.94 25.28
CA ARG A 179 0.92 -13.65 26.24
C ARG A 179 1.22 -15.15 26.31
N TYR A 180 1.61 -15.77 25.20
CA TYR A 180 1.88 -17.21 25.11
C TYR A 180 3.29 -17.50 24.59
N PRO A 181 4.34 -17.33 25.43
CA PRO A 181 5.71 -17.63 25.04
C PRO A 181 5.87 -19.13 24.71
N GLY A 182 6.49 -19.43 23.58
CA GLY A 182 6.70 -20.80 23.08
C GLY A 182 5.51 -21.41 22.33
N GLY A 183 4.40 -20.68 22.19
CA GLY A 183 3.20 -21.10 21.47
C GLY A 183 3.37 -21.14 19.95
N TRP A 184 2.35 -21.64 19.26
CA TRP A 184 2.32 -21.77 17.79
C TRP A 184 2.58 -20.44 17.07
N MET A 185 1.99 -19.34 17.58
CA MET A 185 2.17 -17.99 17.01
C MET A 185 3.62 -17.52 17.02
N GLU A 186 4.39 -17.81 18.07
CA GLU A 186 5.80 -17.45 18.15
C GLU A 186 6.62 -18.27 17.15
N ARG A 187 6.35 -19.57 17.03
CA ARG A 187 7.08 -20.45 16.12
C ARG A 187 6.85 -20.14 14.65
N GLN A 188 5.65 -19.67 14.28
CA GLN A 188 5.28 -19.44 12.88
C GLN A 188 5.44 -17.98 12.43
N PHE A 189 5.28 -17.01 13.34
CA PHE A 189 5.21 -15.60 12.97
C PHE A 189 6.23 -14.69 13.66
N LEU A 190 7.10 -15.21 14.52
CA LEU A 190 8.23 -14.42 15.02
C LEU A 190 9.38 -14.48 14.01
N PHE A 191 9.84 -13.31 13.58
CA PHE A 191 11.03 -13.10 12.75
C PHE A 191 11.73 -11.83 13.22
#